data_AF-A0A9D4NVU5-F1
#
_entry.id   AF-A0A9D4NVU5-F1
#
_cell.length_a   1.000
_cell.length_b   1.000
_cell.length_c   1.000
_cell.angle_alpha   90.00
_cell.angle_beta   90.00
_cell.angle_gamma   90.00
#
_symmetry.space_group_name_H-M   'P 1'
#
loop_
_entity.id
_entity.type
_entity.pdbx_description
1 polymer ?
#
loop_
_entity_poly.entity_id
_entity_poly.type
_entity_poly.pdbx_seq_one_letter_code
_entity_poly.pdbx_strand_id
1 'polypeptide(L)'
;MFKMTKKLKNLFIHRRRLENDDKVIINPYKAIPESLRVSIVGTHLYRYGIHIYRPPCIGNDYHRNWYYNPLFILFMEFVYLFRSITAFFISAEPNENRKYFIYLGDYMYCIGAKTHINLAAICDVSIGISLLLLTIYNHHRGIRPTFLYSLDFLAGRMTPSAACLNDNRYIENLLTKTRWIVNYCEFNTRAVGIVSFILSAWPLWFKCTTIEFLTYGLPWSIIFAFASYFTFSAYFWNMAYFYILCNFLCYRLREINDLVVRLSQLQLKQRCIRKLMNKSNLRLLRTHLNRIGKDIQHFNNNYYKNVILIIVTLLGTFLNVVLYTALFVPVDLTIRFSLFYAVLLTTSAIYFLLNTASLVYNEAGVSRKVLNKFYISQIQNHNPCTLYNILLTIESQSHKRMGFYFLCMFIINSSRFFEIAAFIMMFFLKIVQLSFTKQLI
;
A
#
# COMPACT_ATOMS: atom_id res chain seq x y z
N MET A 1 4.60 -23.09 -12.71
CA MET A 1 3.23 -23.28 -12.18
C MET A 1 3.14 -24.35 -11.08
N PHE A 2 3.69 -25.56 -11.28
CA PHE A 2 3.59 -26.70 -10.33
C PHE A 2 4.21 -26.50 -8.92
N LYS A 3 5.31 -25.77 -8.78
CA LYS A 3 5.88 -25.41 -7.46
C LYS A 3 4.98 -24.44 -6.67
N MET A 4 4.14 -23.66 -7.36
CA MET A 4 3.32 -22.60 -6.77
C MET A 4 1.98 -23.15 -6.26
N THR A 5 1.37 -24.09 -7.00
CA THR A 5 0.22 -24.86 -6.51
C THR A 5 0.60 -25.68 -5.28
N LYS A 6 1.82 -26.23 -5.20
CA LYS A 6 2.34 -26.88 -3.99
C LYS A 6 2.48 -25.92 -2.80
N LYS A 7 2.91 -24.67 -3.03
CA LYS A 7 3.06 -23.64 -1.97
C LYS A 7 1.70 -23.12 -1.45
N LEU A 8 0.73 -22.93 -2.34
CA LEU A 8 -0.66 -22.56 -1.99
C LEU A 8 -1.39 -23.71 -1.29
N LYS A 9 -1.22 -24.95 -1.75
CA LYS A 9 -1.75 -26.15 -1.09
C LYS A 9 -1.14 -26.33 0.29
N ASN A 10 0.16 -26.06 0.46
CA ASN A 10 0.81 -26.03 1.78
C ASN A 10 0.28 -24.92 2.68
N LEU A 11 -0.13 -23.76 2.16
CA LEU A 11 -0.76 -22.68 2.94
C LEU A 11 -2.14 -23.09 3.49
N PHE A 12 -2.96 -23.75 2.66
CA PHE A 12 -4.26 -24.29 3.10
C PHE A 12 -4.10 -25.48 4.06
N ILE A 13 -3.14 -26.37 3.82
CA ILE A 13 -2.81 -27.48 4.73
C ILE A 13 -2.23 -26.96 6.05
N HIS A 14 -1.42 -25.91 6.02
CA HIS A 14 -0.88 -25.28 7.24
C HIS A 14 -1.97 -24.59 8.05
N ARG A 15 -2.98 -23.99 7.39
CA ARG A 15 -4.17 -23.44 8.06
C ARG A 15 -4.98 -24.54 8.76
N ARG A 16 -5.16 -25.71 8.13
CA ARG A 16 -5.81 -26.88 8.77
C ARG A 16 -4.95 -27.55 9.86
N ARG A 17 -3.62 -27.54 9.74
CA ARG A 17 -2.73 -28.06 10.80
C ARG A 17 -2.68 -27.13 12.02
N LEU A 18 -2.74 -25.81 11.84
CA LEU A 18 -2.85 -24.85 12.95
C LEU A 18 -4.17 -24.98 13.73
N GLU A 19 -5.19 -25.65 13.17
CA GLU A 19 -6.43 -25.99 13.89
C GLU A 19 -6.30 -27.29 14.71
N ASN A 20 -5.32 -28.16 14.42
CA ASN A 20 -5.16 -29.49 15.03
C ASN A 20 -3.86 -29.70 15.82
N ASP A 21 -2.83 -28.88 15.64
CA ASP A 21 -1.62 -28.89 16.47
C ASP A 21 -1.83 -27.98 17.69
N ASP A 22 -1.28 -28.37 18.85
CA ASP A 22 -1.25 -27.58 20.09
C ASP A 22 -1.15 -26.09 19.79
N LYS A 23 -2.22 -25.32 20.08
CA LYS A 23 -2.29 -23.89 19.79
C LYS A 23 -1.05 -23.21 20.35
N VAL A 24 -0.14 -22.84 19.46
CA VAL A 24 1.10 -22.16 19.83
C VAL A 24 0.74 -20.90 20.61
N ILE A 25 0.92 -20.95 21.94
CA ILE A 25 0.56 -19.85 22.82
C ILE A 25 1.56 -18.71 22.58
N ILE A 26 1.08 -17.62 21.98
CA ILE A 26 1.86 -16.40 21.84
C ILE A 26 1.96 -15.73 23.22
N ASN A 27 3.16 -15.40 23.67
CA ASN A 27 3.38 -14.57 24.85
C ASN A 27 3.88 -13.19 24.40
N PRO A 28 3.17 -12.09 24.71
CA PRO A 28 3.52 -10.76 24.21
C PRO A 28 4.83 -10.21 24.80
N TYR A 29 5.32 -10.80 25.88
CA TYR A 29 6.59 -10.46 26.53
C TYR A 29 7.77 -11.30 26.04
N LYS A 30 7.53 -12.25 25.13
CA LYS A 30 8.57 -13.04 24.47
C LYS A 30 8.61 -12.71 22.97
N ALA A 31 9.75 -12.98 22.34
CA ALA A 31 9.84 -12.87 20.89
C ALA A 31 8.90 -13.88 20.22
N ILE A 32 8.36 -13.53 19.06
CA ILE A 32 7.48 -14.42 18.28
C ILE A 32 8.23 -15.74 18.00
N PRO A 33 7.58 -16.91 18.20
CA PRO A 33 8.17 -18.21 17.86
C PRO A 33 8.58 -18.28 16.40
N GLU A 34 9.70 -18.96 16.09
CA GLU A 34 10.27 -18.98 14.75
C GLU A 34 9.30 -19.47 13.66
N SER A 35 8.48 -20.48 13.98
CA SER A 35 7.42 -21.00 13.10
C SER A 35 6.38 -19.94 12.72
N LEU A 36 6.21 -18.91 13.56
CA LEU A 36 5.24 -17.84 13.34
C LEU A 36 5.86 -16.54 12.80
N ARG A 37 7.19 -16.42 12.77
CA ARG A 37 7.87 -15.19 12.31
C ARG A 37 7.60 -14.94 10.83
N VAL A 38 7.45 -13.66 10.48
CA VAL A 38 7.55 -13.16 9.12
C VAL A 38 8.92 -12.54 8.97
N SER A 39 9.95 -13.39 8.86
CA SER A 39 11.38 -13.01 8.93
C SER A 39 11.79 -11.91 7.93
N ILE A 40 11.07 -11.84 6.83
CA ILE A 40 11.28 -10.96 5.69
C ILE A 40 10.75 -9.52 5.89
N VAL A 41 9.95 -9.25 6.93
CA VAL A 41 9.44 -7.91 7.26
C VAL A 41 10.59 -6.90 7.39
N GLY A 42 10.44 -5.76 6.71
CA GLY A 42 11.43 -4.70 6.60
C GLY A 42 12.61 -5.00 5.67
N THR A 43 12.95 -6.26 5.41
CA THR A 43 14.07 -6.62 4.53
C THR A 43 13.72 -6.52 3.05
N HIS A 44 12.46 -6.78 2.67
CA HIS A 44 12.02 -6.73 1.27
C HIS A 44 12.28 -5.39 0.59
N LEU A 45 12.03 -4.29 1.31
CA LEU A 45 12.22 -2.94 0.78
C LEU A 45 13.68 -2.71 0.36
N TYR A 46 14.64 -3.22 1.14
CA TYR A 46 16.04 -3.24 0.75
C TYR A 46 16.27 -4.26 -0.37
N ARG A 47 15.88 -5.52 -0.20
CA ARG A 47 16.16 -6.60 -1.19
C ARG A 47 15.68 -6.27 -2.61
N TYR A 48 14.55 -5.58 -2.75
CA TYR A 48 13.91 -5.30 -4.03
C TYR A 48 14.28 -3.95 -4.66
N GLY A 49 15.25 -3.19 -4.14
CA GLY A 49 15.55 -1.89 -4.76
C GLY A 49 14.80 -0.69 -4.24
N ILE A 50 13.77 -0.90 -3.43
CA ILE A 50 12.81 0.15 -3.09
C ILE A 50 13.41 1.17 -2.11
N HIS A 51 14.22 0.69 -1.17
CA HIS A 51 14.97 1.53 -0.23
C HIS A 51 16.47 1.28 -0.35
N ILE A 52 17.26 2.35 -0.22
CA ILE A 52 18.72 2.27 -0.07
C ILE A 52 19.09 1.81 1.34
N TYR A 53 18.32 2.24 2.35
CA TYR A 53 18.60 1.93 3.74
C TYR A 53 18.68 0.42 3.99
N ARG A 54 19.85 -0.06 4.40
CA ARG A 54 20.09 -1.43 4.86
C ARG A 54 19.60 -1.58 6.30
N PRO A 55 18.58 -2.41 6.57
CA PRO A 55 18.16 -2.69 7.93
C PRO A 55 19.30 -3.35 8.73
N PRO A 56 19.49 -3.01 10.02
CA PRO A 56 20.55 -3.59 10.85
C PRO A 56 20.47 -5.11 11.00
N CYS A 57 19.28 -5.68 10.84
CA CYS A 57 19.05 -7.12 10.90
C CYS A 57 19.57 -7.89 9.68
N ILE A 58 19.98 -7.20 8.61
CA ILE A 58 20.61 -7.82 7.45
C ILE A 58 22.10 -7.92 7.74
N GLY A 59 22.56 -9.13 8.10
CA GLY A 59 23.96 -9.42 8.44
C GLY A 59 24.95 -8.91 7.39
N ASN A 60 26.13 -8.46 7.82
CA ASN A 60 27.10 -7.67 7.03
C ASN A 60 27.47 -8.29 5.67
N ASP A 61 27.44 -9.62 5.57
CA ASP A 61 27.82 -10.37 4.37
C ASP A 61 26.73 -10.39 3.28
N TYR A 62 25.50 -9.95 3.60
CA TYR A 62 24.45 -9.89 2.59
C TYR A 62 24.66 -8.73 1.62
N HIS A 63 24.99 -9.07 0.38
CA HIS A 63 24.98 -8.15 -0.74
C HIS A 63 23.72 -8.32 -1.57
N ARG A 64 23.14 -7.19 -1.96
CA ARG A 64 22.00 -7.16 -2.88
C ARG A 64 22.50 -7.48 -4.28
N ASN A 65 21.73 -8.24 -5.06
CA ASN A 65 22.08 -8.46 -6.46
C ASN A 65 22.15 -7.10 -7.19
N TRP A 66 23.09 -6.97 -8.13
CA TRP A 66 23.39 -5.71 -8.81
C TRP A 66 22.16 -5.10 -9.51
N TYR A 67 21.29 -5.94 -10.09
CA TYR A 67 20.07 -5.49 -10.78
C TYR A 67 18.95 -5.02 -9.82
N TYR A 68 19.11 -5.25 -8.51
CA TYR A 68 18.27 -4.65 -7.48
C TYR A 68 18.90 -3.35 -6.91
N ASN A 69 20.01 -2.87 -7.44
CA ASN A 69 20.60 -1.60 -7.02
C ASN A 69 19.63 -0.44 -7.37
N PRO A 70 19.29 0.45 -6.42
CA PRO A 70 18.33 1.54 -6.68
C PRO A 70 18.78 2.47 -7.80
N LEU A 71 20.08 2.73 -7.95
CA LEU A 71 20.59 3.58 -9.02
C LEU A 71 20.44 2.91 -10.39
N PHE A 72 20.64 1.58 -10.46
CA PHE A 72 20.41 0.83 -11.69
C PHE A 72 18.92 0.81 -12.06
N ILE A 73 18.04 0.60 -11.08
CA ILE A 73 16.59 0.65 -11.29
C ILE A 73 16.17 2.02 -11.78
N LEU A 74 16.64 3.09 -11.13
CA LEU A 74 16.37 4.47 -11.52
C LEU A 74 16.83 4.74 -12.96
N PHE A 75 18.03 4.27 -13.32
CA PHE A 75 18.53 4.38 -14.69
C PHE A 75 17.61 3.68 -15.69
N MET A 76 17.21 2.43 -15.43
CA MET A 76 16.31 1.68 -16.32
C MET A 76 14.94 2.34 -16.46
N GLU A 77 14.38 2.86 -15.36
CA GLU A 77 13.14 3.64 -15.39
C GLU A 77 13.29 4.93 -16.19
N PHE A 78 14.41 5.65 -16.06
CA PHE A 78 14.69 6.84 -16.88
C PHE A 78 14.84 6.49 -18.37
N VAL A 79 15.57 5.43 -18.73
CA VAL A 79 15.68 4.99 -20.13
C VAL A 79 14.31 4.76 -20.73
N TYR A 80 13.44 4.06 -20.01
CA TYR A 80 12.09 3.78 -20.48
C TYR A 80 11.21 5.05 -20.52
N LEU A 81 11.31 5.94 -19.53
CA LEU A 81 10.64 7.23 -19.50
C LEU A 81 11.02 8.10 -20.71
N PHE A 82 12.32 8.25 -20.98
CA PHE A 82 12.81 9.01 -22.13
C PHE A 82 12.30 8.43 -23.44
N ARG A 83 12.29 7.10 -23.58
CA ARG A 83 11.73 6.42 -24.74
C ARG A 83 10.24 6.73 -24.91
N SER A 84 9.44 6.66 -23.85
CA SER A 84 8.00 7.00 -23.93
C SER A 84 7.74 8.48 -24.22
N ILE A 85 8.54 9.41 -23.68
CA ILE A 85 8.47 10.84 -24.01
C ILE A 85 8.82 11.06 -25.48
N THR A 86 9.90 10.44 -25.96
CA THR A 86 10.35 10.58 -27.35
C THR A 86 9.28 10.04 -28.30
N ALA A 87 8.77 8.83 -28.03
CA ALA A 87 7.68 8.24 -28.78
C ALA A 87 6.46 9.17 -28.80
N PHE A 88 6.07 9.73 -27.66
CA PHE A 88 4.92 10.64 -27.54
C PHE A 88 4.99 11.83 -28.51
N PHE A 89 6.18 12.44 -28.70
CA PHE A 89 6.35 13.62 -29.54
C PHE A 89 6.58 13.35 -31.04
N ILE A 90 6.95 12.14 -31.46
CA ILE A 90 7.12 11.83 -32.89
C ILE A 90 5.76 11.92 -33.61
N SER A 91 5.68 12.41 -34.85
CA SER A 91 4.42 12.38 -35.61
C SER A 91 3.99 10.94 -35.92
N ALA A 92 2.71 10.63 -35.76
CA ALA A 92 2.15 9.31 -35.99
C ALA A 92 1.84 9.02 -37.48
N GLU A 93 2.28 9.88 -38.40
CA GLU A 93 2.05 9.68 -39.83
C GLU A 93 2.55 8.29 -40.29
N PRO A 94 1.65 7.43 -40.83
CA PRO A 94 1.88 5.99 -40.93
C PRO A 94 3.11 5.59 -41.74
N ASN A 95 3.45 6.38 -42.77
CA ASN A 95 4.43 5.99 -43.77
C ASN A 95 5.81 6.62 -43.55
N GLU A 96 5.88 7.75 -42.85
CA GLU A 96 7.15 8.47 -42.68
C GLU A 96 7.95 7.95 -41.48
N ASN A 97 7.27 7.57 -40.39
CA ASN A 97 7.93 7.36 -39.10
C ASN A 97 7.87 5.93 -38.53
N ARG A 98 7.35 4.94 -39.29
CA ARG A 98 7.26 3.54 -38.81
C ARG A 98 8.59 3.04 -38.24
N LYS A 99 9.70 3.28 -38.94
CA LYS A 99 11.04 2.80 -38.54
C LYS A 99 11.44 3.30 -37.15
N TYR A 100 11.16 4.56 -36.83
CA TYR A 100 11.46 5.12 -35.50
C TYR A 100 10.67 4.43 -34.40
N PHE A 101 9.38 4.15 -34.61
CA PHE A 101 8.57 3.42 -33.64
C PHE A 101 9.06 2.00 -33.41
N ILE A 102 9.51 1.31 -34.46
CA ILE A 102 10.09 -0.03 -34.34
C ILE A 102 11.43 0.03 -33.59
N TYR A 103 12.31 0.98 -33.90
CA TYR A 103 13.60 1.15 -33.21
C TYR A 103 13.43 1.50 -31.72
N LEU A 104 12.38 2.23 -31.38
CA LEU A 104 11.99 2.53 -29.99
C LEU A 104 11.23 1.38 -29.31
N GLY A 105 10.89 0.30 -30.04
CA GLY A 105 10.07 -0.80 -29.52
C GLY A 105 8.68 -0.35 -29.07
N ASP A 106 8.08 0.61 -29.76
CA ASP A 106 6.80 1.21 -29.42
C ASP A 106 5.61 0.30 -29.76
N TYR A 107 5.38 -0.70 -28.91
CA TYR A 107 4.22 -1.58 -29.06
C TYR A 107 2.89 -0.81 -29.01
N MET A 108 2.85 0.38 -28.38
CA MET A 108 1.68 1.25 -28.34
C MET A 108 1.30 1.77 -29.72
N TYR A 109 2.29 2.04 -30.57
CA TYR A 109 2.08 2.38 -31.98
C TYR A 109 1.53 1.17 -32.75
N CYS A 110 2.07 -0.03 -32.52
CA CYS A 110 1.62 -1.26 -33.17
C CYS A 110 0.14 -1.60 -32.89
N ILE A 111 -0.40 -1.16 -31.75
CA ILE A 111 -1.80 -1.33 -31.38
C ILE A 111 -2.71 -0.13 -31.67
N GLY A 112 -2.18 0.92 -32.34
CA GLY A 112 -2.96 2.11 -32.69
C GLY A 112 -3.33 3.03 -31.52
N ALA A 113 -2.73 2.84 -30.35
CA ALA A 113 -3.03 3.60 -29.12
C ALA A 113 -1.83 4.42 -28.62
N LYS A 114 -0.95 4.80 -29.55
CA LYS A 114 0.36 5.39 -29.30
C LYS A 114 0.34 6.51 -28.26
N THR A 115 -0.38 7.58 -28.52
CA THR A 115 -0.33 8.81 -27.72
C THR A 115 -0.77 8.56 -26.29
N HIS A 116 -1.87 7.83 -26.11
CA HIS A 116 -2.49 7.69 -24.80
C HIS A 116 -1.80 6.62 -23.95
N ILE A 117 -1.38 5.50 -24.53
CA ILE A 117 -0.64 4.48 -23.78
C ILE A 117 0.78 4.95 -23.46
N ASN A 118 1.42 5.75 -24.31
CA ASN A 118 2.70 6.40 -23.93
C ASN A 118 2.53 7.39 -22.78
N LEU A 119 1.45 8.20 -22.79
CA LEU A 119 1.16 9.07 -21.66
C LEU A 119 0.88 8.28 -20.37
N ALA A 120 0.13 7.19 -20.45
CA ALA A 120 -0.08 6.29 -19.32
C ALA A 120 1.24 5.68 -18.81
N ALA A 121 2.12 5.23 -19.72
CA ALA A 121 3.44 4.70 -19.37
C ALA A 121 4.32 5.76 -18.70
N ILE A 122 4.29 7.02 -19.17
CA ILE A 122 4.98 8.15 -18.52
C ILE A 122 4.48 8.33 -17.08
N CYS A 123 3.15 8.35 -16.87
CA CYS A 123 2.58 8.47 -15.53
C CYS A 123 2.98 7.31 -14.61
N ASP A 124 2.91 6.07 -15.10
CA ASP A 124 3.23 4.87 -14.34
C ASP A 124 4.70 4.86 -13.90
N VAL A 125 5.63 5.01 -14.83
CA VAL A 125 7.07 4.99 -14.55
C VAL A 125 7.49 6.18 -13.67
N SER A 126 6.81 7.31 -13.80
CA SER A 126 7.01 8.46 -12.91
C SER A 126 6.68 8.13 -11.44
N ILE A 127 5.80 7.16 -11.16
CA ILE A 127 5.55 6.67 -9.79
C ILE A 127 6.81 6.00 -9.24
N GLY A 128 7.40 5.09 -10.01
CA GLY A 128 8.63 4.38 -9.64
C GLY A 128 9.76 5.35 -9.34
N ILE A 129 10.03 6.25 -10.28
CA ILE A 129 11.07 7.27 -10.18
C ILE A 129 10.84 8.17 -8.96
N SER A 130 9.62 8.68 -8.78
CA SER A 130 9.30 9.58 -7.66
C SER A 130 9.46 8.90 -6.30
N LEU A 131 9.06 7.63 -6.18
CA LEU A 131 9.24 6.86 -4.95
C LEU A 131 10.72 6.58 -4.68
N LEU A 132 11.51 6.23 -5.71
CA LEU A 132 12.95 6.02 -5.54
C LEU A 132 13.68 7.32 -5.17
N LEU A 133 13.37 8.43 -5.83
CA LEU A 133 13.93 9.74 -5.50
C LEU A 133 13.58 10.16 -4.06
N LEU A 134 12.35 9.89 -3.61
CA LEU A 134 11.95 10.13 -2.22
C LEU A 134 12.80 9.30 -1.24
N THR A 135 13.06 8.02 -1.54
CA THR A 135 13.87 7.18 -0.64
C THR A 135 15.35 7.55 -0.67
N ILE A 136 15.89 7.96 -1.82
CA ILE A 136 17.24 8.54 -1.98
C ILE A 136 17.37 9.80 -1.14
N TYR A 137 16.44 10.74 -1.31
CA TYR A 137 16.42 12.00 -0.56
C TYR A 137 16.38 11.77 0.96
N ASN A 138 15.49 10.88 1.41
CA ASN A 138 15.38 10.52 2.82
C ASN A 138 16.68 9.89 3.35
N HIS A 139 17.31 9.02 2.55
CA HIS A 139 18.59 8.40 2.92
C HIS A 139 19.70 9.45 3.11
N HIS A 140 19.85 10.40 2.17
CA HIS A 140 20.84 11.47 2.27
C HIS A 140 20.61 12.40 3.47
N ARG A 141 19.35 12.60 3.88
CA ARG A 141 19.00 13.35 5.10
C ARG A 141 19.10 12.55 6.39
N GLY A 142 19.53 11.29 6.34
CA GLY A 142 19.57 10.41 7.50
C GLY A 142 18.18 10.03 8.05
N ILE A 143 17.12 10.26 7.28
CA ILE A 143 15.74 9.91 7.64
C ILE A 143 15.58 8.41 7.42
N ARG A 144 15.55 7.65 8.52
CA ARG A 144 15.35 6.19 8.50
C ARG A 144 13.86 5.86 8.35
N PRO A 145 13.51 4.71 7.72
CA PRO A 145 12.12 4.24 7.63
C PRO A 145 11.64 3.72 9.00
N THR A 146 11.37 4.65 9.93
CA THR A 146 11.11 4.33 11.34
C THR A 146 9.85 3.51 11.57
N PHE A 147 8.90 3.55 10.64
CA PHE A 147 7.72 2.69 10.66
C PHE A 147 8.08 1.19 10.67
N LEU A 148 9.20 0.80 10.05
CA LEU A 148 9.66 -0.60 10.05
C LEU A 148 10.03 -1.08 11.46
N TYR A 149 10.58 -0.21 12.32
CA TYR A 149 10.91 -0.58 13.69
C TYR A 149 9.68 -0.94 14.52
N SER A 150 8.54 -0.28 14.27
CA SER A 150 7.29 -0.63 14.95
C SER A 150 6.75 -2.01 14.54
N LEU A 151 7.25 -2.57 13.42
CA LEU A 151 6.84 -3.85 12.86
C LEU A 151 7.88 -4.97 13.08
N ASP A 152 9.02 -4.67 13.72
CA ASP A 152 10.13 -5.62 13.92
C ASP A 152 9.75 -6.85 14.75
N PHE A 153 8.73 -6.75 15.61
CA PHE A 153 8.23 -7.91 16.35
C PHE A 153 7.64 -8.98 15.43
N LEU A 154 7.11 -8.60 14.25
CA LEU A 154 6.61 -9.56 13.26
C LEU A 154 7.73 -10.46 12.74
N ALA A 155 8.96 -9.93 12.68
CA ALA A 155 10.16 -10.69 12.32
C ALA A 155 10.83 -11.37 13.53
N GLY A 156 10.27 -11.24 14.74
CA GLY A 156 10.83 -11.78 15.97
C GLY A 156 12.05 -11.03 16.52
N ARG A 157 12.30 -9.79 16.06
CA ARG A 157 13.46 -8.98 16.47
C ARG A 157 13.23 -8.19 17.76
N MET A 158 11.98 -8.01 18.15
CA MET A 158 11.55 -7.44 19.43
C MET A 158 10.29 -8.15 19.92
N THR A 159 9.92 -7.93 21.17
CA THR A 159 8.66 -8.47 21.73
C THR A 159 7.46 -7.64 21.25
N PRO A 160 6.26 -8.25 21.08
CA PRO A 160 5.05 -7.49 20.78
C PRO A 160 4.74 -6.37 21.80
N SER A 161 4.99 -6.64 23.08
CA SER A 161 4.83 -5.66 24.16
C SER A 161 5.75 -4.45 24.02
N ALA A 162 6.99 -4.63 23.54
CA ALA A 162 7.89 -3.51 23.24
C ALA A 162 7.34 -2.62 22.10
N ALA A 163 6.64 -3.22 21.14
CA ALA A 163 5.87 -2.52 20.12
C ALA A 163 4.49 -2.02 20.62
N CYS A 164 4.22 -2.11 21.93
CA CYS A 164 2.96 -1.69 22.57
C CYS A 164 1.72 -2.46 22.10
N LEU A 165 1.86 -3.76 21.84
CA LEU A 165 0.76 -4.67 21.55
C LEU A 165 0.84 -5.87 22.51
N ASN A 166 -0.11 -5.99 23.43
CA ASN A 166 -0.09 -7.04 24.47
C ASN A 166 -1.18 -8.09 24.30
N ASP A 167 -2.21 -7.82 23.49
CA ASP A 167 -3.28 -8.80 23.26
C ASP A 167 -2.89 -9.85 22.20
N ASN A 168 -2.80 -11.11 22.63
CA ASN A 168 -2.48 -12.27 21.78
C ASN A 168 -3.35 -12.38 20.53
N ARG A 169 -4.66 -12.13 20.66
CA ARG A 169 -5.61 -12.21 19.55
C ARG A 169 -5.26 -11.18 18.47
N TYR A 170 -4.83 -9.98 18.87
CA TYR A 170 -4.45 -8.95 17.90
C TYR A 170 -3.10 -9.24 17.25
N ILE A 171 -2.15 -9.78 18.02
CA ILE A 171 -0.84 -10.21 17.50
C ILE A 171 -1.02 -11.31 16.44
N GLU A 172 -1.82 -12.33 16.73
CA GLU A 172 -2.11 -13.45 15.82
C GLU A 172 -2.80 -12.98 14.53
N ASN A 173 -3.81 -12.11 14.67
CA ASN A 173 -4.52 -11.55 13.53
C ASN A 173 -3.58 -10.72 12.62
N LEU A 174 -2.69 -9.93 13.22
CA LEU A 174 -1.73 -9.13 12.46
C LEU A 174 -0.67 -10.01 11.77
N LEU A 175 -0.17 -11.05 12.43
CA LEU A 175 0.74 -12.03 11.81
C LEU A 175 0.09 -12.71 10.61
N THR A 176 -1.17 -13.13 10.74
CA THR A 176 -1.94 -13.77 9.67
C THR A 176 -2.12 -12.85 8.48
N LYS A 177 -2.57 -11.61 8.72
CA LYS A 177 -2.71 -10.58 7.67
C LYS A 177 -1.38 -10.26 6.99
N THR A 178 -0.31 -10.15 7.77
CA THR A 178 1.04 -9.84 7.27
C THR A 178 1.55 -10.95 6.36
N ARG A 179 1.42 -12.22 6.75
CA ARG A 179 1.84 -13.34 5.89
C ARG A 179 1.06 -13.36 4.58
N TRP A 180 -0.26 -13.15 4.66
CA TRP A 180 -1.11 -13.13 3.48
C TRP A 180 -0.70 -12.03 2.51
N ILE A 181 -0.57 -10.78 2.98
CA ILE A 181 -0.25 -9.65 2.12
C ILE A 181 1.17 -9.76 1.54
N VAL A 182 2.14 -10.24 2.31
CA VAL A 182 3.52 -10.46 1.84
C VAL A 182 3.56 -11.49 0.72
N ASN A 183 2.90 -12.64 0.90
CA ASN A 183 2.81 -13.67 -0.13
C ASN A 183 2.10 -13.16 -1.40
N TYR A 184 1.03 -12.37 -1.23
CA TYR A 184 0.31 -11.74 -2.32
C TYR A 184 1.20 -10.75 -3.09
N CYS A 185 1.99 -9.93 -2.39
CA CYS A 185 2.96 -9.01 -3.01
C CYS A 185 4.04 -9.73 -3.81
N GLU A 186 4.62 -10.80 -3.26
CA GLU A 186 5.62 -11.59 -3.98
C GLU A 186 5.07 -12.20 -5.27
N PHE A 187 3.82 -12.69 -5.22
CA PHE A 187 3.16 -13.25 -6.39
C PHE A 187 2.89 -12.19 -7.45
N ASN A 188 2.21 -11.10 -7.08
CA ASN A 188 1.82 -10.07 -8.04
C ASN A 188 3.01 -9.38 -8.69
N THR A 189 4.06 -9.08 -7.93
CA THR A 189 5.25 -8.42 -8.48
C THR A 189 5.87 -9.26 -9.60
N ARG A 190 5.94 -10.59 -9.43
CA ARG A 190 6.44 -11.49 -10.49
C ARG A 190 5.47 -11.62 -11.66
N ALA A 191 4.17 -11.70 -11.39
CA ALA A 191 3.16 -11.79 -12.42
C ALA A 191 3.17 -10.55 -13.33
N VAL A 192 3.30 -9.35 -12.76
CA VAL A 192 3.35 -8.09 -13.52
C VAL A 192 4.53 -8.04 -14.48
N GLY A 193 5.72 -8.50 -14.07
CA GLY A 193 6.86 -8.57 -14.98
C GLY A 193 6.60 -9.47 -16.19
N ILE A 194 6.04 -10.67 -15.97
CA ILE A 194 5.71 -11.61 -17.05
C ILE A 194 4.61 -11.04 -17.96
N VAL A 195 3.55 -10.49 -17.38
CA VAL A 195 2.43 -9.91 -18.14
C VAL A 195 2.90 -8.71 -18.95
N SER A 196 3.76 -7.86 -18.40
CA SER A 196 4.32 -6.70 -19.10
C SER A 196 5.18 -7.12 -20.29
N PHE A 197 6.00 -8.16 -20.13
CA PHE A 197 6.76 -8.73 -21.23
C PHE A 197 5.85 -9.19 -22.37
N ILE A 198 4.83 -9.99 -22.06
CA ILE A 198 3.89 -10.51 -23.06
C ILE A 198 3.13 -9.36 -23.73
N LEU A 199 2.65 -8.39 -22.96
CA LEU A 199 1.89 -7.24 -23.45
C LEU A 199 2.69 -6.41 -24.47
N SER A 200 4.00 -6.27 -24.29
CA SER A 200 4.87 -5.57 -25.24
C SER A 200 5.34 -6.46 -26.40
N ALA A 201 5.77 -7.68 -26.10
CA ALA A 201 6.37 -8.56 -27.11
C ALA A 201 5.33 -9.04 -28.13
N TRP A 202 4.10 -9.31 -27.68
CA TRP A 202 3.06 -9.88 -28.53
C TRP A 202 2.68 -8.96 -29.70
N PRO A 203 2.30 -7.68 -29.52
CA PRO A 203 1.99 -6.80 -30.65
C PRO A 203 3.18 -6.60 -31.59
N LEU A 204 4.40 -6.51 -31.04
CA LEU A 204 5.61 -6.32 -31.85
C LEU A 204 5.90 -7.55 -32.70
N TRP A 205 5.70 -8.76 -32.18
CA TRP A 205 5.87 -10.00 -32.93
C TRP A 205 5.00 -10.06 -34.20
N PHE A 206 3.75 -9.58 -34.13
CA PHE A 206 2.83 -9.60 -35.27
C PHE A 206 3.01 -8.44 -36.25
N LYS A 207 3.61 -7.33 -35.83
CA LYS A 207 3.73 -6.10 -36.65
C LYS A 207 5.14 -5.84 -37.20
N CYS A 208 6.13 -6.57 -36.71
CA CYS A 208 7.54 -6.46 -37.12
C CYS A 208 7.97 -7.68 -37.95
N THR A 209 8.99 -7.50 -38.77
CA THR A 209 9.75 -8.64 -39.30
C THR A 209 10.50 -9.36 -38.17
N THR A 210 10.89 -10.62 -38.38
CA THR A 210 11.66 -11.39 -37.38
C THR A 210 12.95 -10.66 -36.96
N ILE A 211 13.64 -10.01 -37.91
CA ILE A 211 14.86 -9.26 -37.63
C ILE A 211 14.55 -8.02 -36.80
N GLU A 212 13.55 -7.22 -37.18
CA GLU A 212 13.08 -6.05 -36.43
C GLU A 212 12.67 -6.43 -34.99
N PHE A 213 11.96 -7.54 -34.82
CA PHE A 213 11.55 -8.05 -33.52
C PHE A 213 12.76 -8.48 -32.68
N LEU A 214 13.66 -9.30 -33.21
CA LEU A 214 14.81 -9.79 -32.43
C LEU A 214 15.78 -8.67 -32.04
N THR A 215 15.99 -7.69 -32.93
CA THR A 215 16.97 -6.60 -32.73
C THR A 215 16.43 -5.45 -31.88
N TYR A 216 15.15 -5.08 -32.04
CA TYR A 216 14.56 -3.94 -31.32
C TYR A 216 13.40 -4.36 -30.43
N GLY A 217 12.45 -5.15 -30.96
CA GLY A 217 11.23 -5.49 -30.22
C GLY A 217 11.50 -6.23 -28.91
N LEU A 218 12.27 -7.32 -28.97
CA LEU A 218 12.56 -8.19 -27.84
C LEU A 218 13.37 -7.46 -26.74
N PRO A 219 14.47 -6.73 -27.03
CA PRO A 219 15.16 -5.94 -26.02
C PRO A 219 14.25 -4.92 -25.34
N TRP A 220 13.43 -4.19 -26.09
CA TRP A 220 12.50 -3.22 -25.52
C TRP A 220 11.39 -3.87 -24.68
N SER A 221 10.89 -5.04 -25.06
CA SER A 221 9.94 -5.79 -24.24
C SER A 221 10.56 -6.27 -22.93
N ILE A 222 11.85 -6.63 -22.91
CA ILE A 222 12.59 -6.96 -21.68
C ILE A 222 12.76 -5.71 -20.81
N ILE A 223 13.16 -4.58 -21.40
CA ILE A 223 13.29 -3.29 -20.67
C ILE A 223 11.95 -2.88 -20.07
N PHE A 224 10.86 -2.96 -20.83
CA PHE A 224 9.52 -2.65 -20.33
C PHE A 224 9.12 -3.59 -19.18
N ALA A 225 9.34 -4.90 -19.33
CA ALA A 225 9.05 -5.86 -18.27
C ALA A 225 9.84 -5.56 -16.98
N PHE A 226 11.09 -5.15 -17.12
CA PHE A 226 11.95 -4.73 -16.02
C PHE A 226 11.42 -3.46 -15.35
N ALA A 227 11.19 -2.39 -16.13
CA ALA A 227 10.65 -1.13 -15.63
C ALA A 227 9.32 -1.33 -14.88
N SER A 228 8.37 -2.02 -15.51
CA SER A 228 7.06 -2.32 -14.89
C SER A 228 7.19 -3.18 -13.63
N TYR A 229 8.08 -4.18 -13.61
CA TYR A 229 8.34 -4.97 -12.41
C TYR A 229 8.81 -4.10 -11.24
N PHE A 230 9.73 -3.16 -11.47
CA PHE A 230 10.27 -2.31 -10.43
C PHE A 230 9.33 -1.21 -9.98
N THR A 231 8.69 -0.52 -10.92
CA THR A 231 7.68 0.48 -10.64
C THR A 231 6.53 -0.14 -9.81
N PHE A 232 6.00 -1.29 -10.26
CA PHE A 232 4.97 -2.03 -9.53
C PHE A 232 5.44 -2.46 -8.14
N SER A 233 6.63 -3.05 -8.04
CA SER A 233 7.23 -3.44 -6.76
C SER A 233 7.30 -2.24 -5.80
N ALA A 234 7.78 -1.10 -6.28
CA ALA A 234 7.98 0.11 -5.47
C ALA A 234 6.66 0.58 -4.83
N TYR A 235 5.61 0.83 -5.62
CA TYR A 235 4.36 1.31 -5.03
C TYR A 235 3.59 0.21 -4.29
N PHE A 236 3.59 -1.02 -4.79
CA PHE A 236 2.78 -2.11 -4.21
C PHE A 236 3.30 -2.56 -2.85
N TRP A 237 4.63 -2.69 -2.68
CA TRP A 237 5.20 -2.95 -1.36
C TRP A 237 4.99 -1.78 -0.40
N ASN A 238 5.11 -0.53 -0.86
CA ASN A 238 4.80 0.63 -0.01
C ASN A 238 3.34 0.61 0.48
N MET A 239 2.37 0.28 -0.39
CA MET A 239 0.98 0.08 -0.03
C MET A 239 0.79 -1.08 0.96
N ALA A 240 1.50 -2.20 0.77
CA ALA A 240 1.41 -3.35 1.66
C ALA A 240 1.92 -3.03 3.07
N TYR A 241 3.06 -2.34 3.19
CA TYR A 241 3.55 -1.89 4.50
C TYR A 241 2.64 -0.85 5.13
N PHE A 242 2.06 0.05 4.33
CA PHE A 242 1.04 0.98 4.83
C PHE A 242 -0.17 0.23 5.40
N TYR A 243 -0.64 -0.82 4.71
CA TYR A 243 -1.72 -1.67 5.20
C TYR A 243 -1.38 -2.38 6.51
N ILE A 244 -0.19 -2.98 6.62
CA ILE A 244 0.26 -3.64 7.84
C ILE A 244 0.32 -2.62 8.99
N LEU A 245 0.89 -1.44 8.74
CA LEU A 245 1.02 -0.36 9.71
C LEU A 245 -0.34 0.14 10.20
N CYS A 246 -1.29 0.38 9.30
CA CYS A 246 -2.64 0.80 9.66
C CYS A 246 -3.35 -0.25 10.52
N ASN A 247 -3.25 -1.54 10.17
CA ASN A 247 -3.82 -2.61 11.00
C ASN A 247 -3.17 -2.67 12.39
N PHE A 248 -1.84 -2.52 12.46
CA PHE A 248 -1.12 -2.44 13.73
C PHE A 248 -1.63 -1.29 14.62
N LEU A 249 -1.80 -0.10 14.05
CA LEU A 249 -2.35 1.06 14.76
C LEU A 249 -3.78 0.83 15.23
N CYS A 250 -4.64 0.26 14.37
CA CYS A 250 -6.01 -0.10 14.74
C CYS A 250 -6.03 -1.10 15.91
N TYR A 251 -5.16 -2.11 15.90
CA TYR A 251 -5.10 -3.08 16.99
C TYR A 251 -4.65 -2.45 18.31
N ARG A 252 -3.70 -1.51 18.28
CA ARG A 252 -3.31 -0.75 19.48
C ARG A 252 -4.47 0.10 20.03
N LEU A 253 -5.26 0.72 19.16
CA LEU A 253 -6.45 1.46 19.56
C LEU A 253 -7.53 0.54 20.16
N ARG A 254 -7.75 -0.63 19.56
CA ARG A 254 -8.71 -1.62 20.09
C ARG A 254 -8.30 -2.18 21.44
N GLU A 255 -7.01 -2.44 21.66
CA GLU A 255 -6.51 -2.90 22.96
C GLU A 255 -6.77 -1.87 24.07
N ILE A 256 -6.61 -0.58 23.74
CA ILE A 256 -6.98 0.50 24.64
C ILE A 256 -8.49 0.49 24.93
N ASN A 257 -9.33 0.32 23.90
CA ASN A 257 -10.77 0.27 24.06
C ASN A 257 -11.20 -0.91 24.95
N ASP A 258 -10.65 -2.09 24.72
CA ASP A 258 -10.90 -3.29 25.53
C ASP A 258 -10.46 -3.08 26.99
N LEU A 259 -9.32 -2.42 27.22
CA LEU A 259 -8.85 -2.08 28.56
C LEU A 259 -9.81 -1.11 29.27
N VAL A 260 -10.29 -0.08 28.57
CA VAL A 260 -11.27 0.89 29.11
C VAL A 260 -12.59 0.20 29.46
N VAL A 261 -13.08 -0.68 28.58
CA VAL A 261 -14.31 -1.46 28.83
C VAL A 261 -14.13 -2.36 30.05
N ARG A 262 -13.02 -3.09 30.17
CA ARG A 262 -12.75 -3.93 31.35
C ARG A 262 -12.70 -3.10 32.64
N LEU A 263 -12.03 -1.95 32.63
CA LEU A 263 -12.00 -1.04 33.77
C LEU A 263 -13.40 -0.56 34.16
N SER A 264 -14.22 -0.19 33.17
CA SER A 264 -15.62 0.23 33.41
C SER A 264 -16.48 -0.88 34.04
N GLN A 265 -16.30 -2.14 33.61
CA GLN A 265 -17.04 -3.28 34.12
C GLN A 265 -16.62 -3.65 35.55
N LEU A 266 -15.32 -3.60 35.85
CA LEU A 266 -14.80 -3.84 37.20
C LEU A 266 -15.34 -2.82 38.20
N GLN A 267 -15.47 -1.56 37.79
CA GLN A 267 -16.06 -0.51 38.62
C GLN A 267 -17.54 -0.75 38.93
N LEU A 268 -18.32 -1.18 37.94
CA LEU A 268 -19.73 -1.51 38.16
C LEU A 268 -19.90 -2.66 39.17
N LYS A 269 -18.99 -3.65 39.15
CA LYS A 269 -18.99 -4.77 40.09
C LYS A 269 -18.49 -4.40 41.49
N GLN A 270 -17.51 -3.50 41.61
CA GLN A 270 -16.84 -3.16 42.88
C GLN A 270 -17.38 -1.87 43.53
N ARG A 271 -18.71 -1.66 43.57
CA ARG A 271 -19.35 -0.46 44.16
C ARG A 271 -18.88 -0.09 45.59
N CYS A 272 -18.33 -1.03 46.36
CA CYS A 272 -17.81 -0.79 47.72
C CYS A 272 -16.34 -0.36 47.80
N ILE A 273 -15.50 -0.51 46.76
CA ILE A 273 -14.07 -0.12 46.78
C ILE A 273 -13.88 1.14 45.90
N ARG A 274 -14.51 2.25 46.30
CA ARG A 274 -14.54 3.54 45.59
C ARG A 274 -13.16 4.20 45.37
N LYS A 275 -12.07 3.70 45.96
CA LYS A 275 -10.74 4.34 45.92
C LYS A 275 -9.75 3.74 44.92
N LEU A 276 -10.07 2.65 44.22
CA LEU A 276 -9.08 1.91 43.42
C LEU A 276 -8.98 2.28 41.93
N MET A 277 -9.62 3.37 41.47
CA MET A 277 -9.13 4.01 40.25
C MET A 277 -7.94 4.89 40.59
N ASN A 278 -6.81 4.21 40.61
CA ASN A 278 -5.53 4.82 40.87
C ASN A 278 -5.22 5.77 39.70
N LYS A 279 -4.89 7.02 40.01
CA LYS A 279 -4.48 8.08 39.06
C LYS A 279 -3.44 7.59 38.03
N SER A 280 -2.71 6.52 38.37
CA SER A 280 -1.81 5.77 37.50
C SER A 280 -2.48 5.16 36.26
N ASN A 281 -3.66 4.54 36.36
CA ASN A 281 -4.32 3.88 35.21
C ASN A 281 -4.76 4.91 34.17
N LEU A 282 -5.31 6.05 34.61
CA LEU A 282 -5.65 7.17 33.73
C LEU A 282 -4.41 7.80 33.08
N ARG A 283 -3.31 7.94 33.84
CA ARG A 283 -2.03 8.41 33.29
C ARG A 283 -1.47 7.43 32.25
N LEU A 284 -1.57 6.13 32.50
CA LEU A 284 -1.13 5.08 31.58
C LEU A 284 -1.93 5.13 30.28
N LEU A 285 -3.26 5.17 30.36
CA LEU A 285 -4.17 5.32 29.22
C LEU A 285 -3.84 6.56 28.37
N ARG A 286 -3.67 7.71 29.03
CA ARG A 286 -3.28 8.97 28.37
C ARG A 286 -1.93 8.83 27.66
N THR A 287 -0.97 8.19 28.31
CA THR A 287 0.38 7.99 27.76
C THR A 287 0.34 7.09 26.52
N HIS A 288 -0.43 6.00 26.55
CA HIS A 288 -0.60 5.12 25.40
C HIS A 288 -1.27 5.83 24.21
N LEU A 289 -2.37 6.56 24.43
CA LEU A 289 -3.03 7.33 23.38
C LEU A 289 -2.13 8.42 22.79
N ASN A 290 -1.43 9.16 23.64
CA ASN A 290 -0.48 10.18 23.19
C ASN A 290 0.66 9.56 22.38
N ARG A 291 1.13 8.37 22.76
CA ARG A 291 2.16 7.64 22.01
C ARG A 291 1.65 7.23 20.64
N ILE A 292 0.44 6.64 20.54
CA ILE A 292 -0.18 6.30 19.25
C ILE A 292 -0.33 7.55 18.37
N GLY A 293 -0.84 8.66 18.91
CA GLY A 293 -0.99 9.91 18.16
C GLY A 293 0.35 10.47 17.66
N LYS A 294 1.41 10.39 18.48
CA LYS A 294 2.77 10.76 18.08
C LYS A 294 3.33 9.83 16.99
N ASP A 295 3.11 8.53 17.11
CA ASP A 295 3.54 7.53 16.12
C ASP A 295 2.86 7.80 14.76
N ILE A 296 1.54 8.01 14.74
CA ILE A 296 0.78 8.34 13.51
C ILE A 296 1.33 9.62 12.88
N GLN A 297 1.48 10.69 13.67
CA GLN A 297 2.02 11.96 13.19
C GLN A 297 3.42 11.80 12.62
N HIS A 298 4.27 11.02 13.29
CA HIS A 298 5.64 10.74 12.87
C HIS A 298 5.68 9.96 11.55
N PHE A 299 4.91 8.87 11.42
CA PHE A 299 4.87 8.06 10.20
C PHE A 299 4.28 8.84 9.01
N ASN A 300 3.25 9.65 9.26
CA ASN A 300 2.64 10.49 8.24
C ASN A 300 3.61 11.56 7.74
N ASN A 301 4.16 12.37 8.65
CA ASN A 301 4.96 13.53 8.28
C ASN A 301 6.32 13.18 7.66
N ASN A 302 6.94 12.08 8.08
CA ASN A 302 8.29 11.73 7.63
C ASN A 302 8.30 10.91 6.33
N TYR A 303 7.22 10.19 6.01
CA TYR A 303 7.25 9.26 4.88
C TYR A 303 5.92 9.14 4.15
N TYR A 304 4.86 8.68 4.82
CA TYR A 304 3.65 8.23 4.13
C TYR A 304 2.83 9.36 3.51
N LYS A 305 2.90 10.60 4.02
CA LYS A 305 2.24 11.75 3.36
C LYS A 305 2.73 11.90 1.92
N ASN A 306 4.03 11.83 1.68
CA ASN A 306 4.62 12.00 0.36
C ASN A 306 4.37 10.78 -0.52
N VAL A 307 4.48 9.57 0.04
CA VAL A 307 4.20 8.32 -0.69
C VAL A 307 2.75 8.28 -1.18
N ILE A 308 1.78 8.60 -0.31
CA ILE A 308 0.36 8.61 -0.67
C ILE A 308 0.08 9.71 -1.70
N LEU A 309 0.69 10.90 -1.56
CA LEU A 309 0.61 11.98 -2.55
C LEU A 309 1.05 11.53 -3.94
N ILE A 310 2.27 11.00 -4.05
CA ILE A 310 2.82 10.51 -5.30
C ILE A 310 1.90 9.45 -5.91
N ILE A 311 1.54 8.43 -5.14
CA ILE A 311 0.74 7.30 -5.61
C ILE A 311 -0.66 7.76 -6.06
N VAL A 312 -1.40 8.49 -5.23
CA VAL A 312 -2.79 8.87 -5.55
C VAL A 312 -2.84 9.81 -6.75
N THR A 313 -1.93 10.80 -6.82
CA THR A 313 -1.90 11.75 -7.93
C THR A 313 -1.56 11.06 -9.24
N LEU A 314 -0.45 10.32 -9.30
CA LEU A 314 0.03 9.71 -10.55
C LEU A 314 -0.81 8.50 -10.98
N LEU A 315 -1.29 7.68 -10.03
CA LEU A 315 -2.17 6.55 -10.35
C LEU A 315 -3.57 7.05 -10.76
N GLY A 316 -4.02 8.18 -10.20
CA GLY A 316 -5.24 8.86 -10.64
C GLY A 316 -5.13 9.41 -12.07
N THR A 317 -4.00 10.03 -12.42
CA THR A 317 -3.75 10.46 -13.81
C THR A 317 -3.64 9.28 -14.76
N PHE A 318 -2.93 8.21 -14.37
CA PHE A 318 -2.86 6.97 -15.14
C PHE A 318 -4.26 6.40 -15.42
N LEU A 319 -5.09 6.28 -14.37
CA LEU A 319 -6.46 5.77 -14.46
C LEU A 319 -7.30 6.56 -15.47
N ASN A 320 -7.24 7.89 -15.43
CA ASN A 320 -7.98 8.75 -16.35
C ASN A 320 -7.54 8.55 -17.80
N VAL A 321 -6.24 8.46 -18.06
CA VAL A 321 -5.69 8.27 -19.41
C VAL A 321 -6.06 6.88 -19.96
N VAL A 322 -5.91 5.82 -19.17
CA VAL A 322 -6.26 4.46 -19.58
C VAL A 322 -7.76 4.32 -19.82
N LEU A 323 -8.59 4.91 -18.96
CA LEU A 323 -10.04 4.89 -19.12
C LEU A 323 -10.49 5.66 -20.36
N TYR A 324 -9.93 6.84 -20.61
CA TYR A 324 -10.16 7.59 -21.84
C TYR A 324 -9.81 6.76 -23.08
N THR A 325 -8.66 6.08 -23.04
CA THR A 325 -8.21 5.19 -24.13
C THR A 325 -9.19 4.06 -24.37
N ALA A 326 -9.66 3.40 -23.31
CA ALA A 326 -10.60 2.29 -23.41
C ALA A 326 -11.94 2.71 -24.02
N LEU A 327 -12.42 3.93 -23.70
CA LEU A 327 -13.72 4.43 -24.13
C LEU A 327 -13.71 5.01 -25.54
N PHE A 328 -12.72 5.84 -25.86
CA PHE A 328 -12.79 6.72 -27.03
C PHE A 328 -11.83 6.36 -28.15
N VAL A 329 -10.78 5.57 -27.88
CA VAL A 329 -9.83 5.19 -28.94
C VAL A 329 -10.34 3.96 -29.67
N PRO A 330 -10.26 3.96 -31.02
CA PRO A 330 -10.56 2.79 -31.83
C PRO A 330 -9.43 1.75 -31.69
N VAL A 331 -9.45 1.00 -30.58
CA VAL A 331 -8.59 -0.16 -30.33
C VAL A 331 -9.37 -1.47 -30.47
N ASP A 332 -8.66 -2.55 -30.74
CA ASP A 332 -9.25 -3.90 -30.76
C ASP A 332 -9.95 -4.24 -29.44
N LEU A 333 -11.01 -5.04 -29.53
CA LEU A 333 -11.84 -5.42 -28.39
C LEU A 333 -11.02 -6.08 -27.26
N THR A 334 -10.05 -6.94 -27.59
CA THR A 334 -9.17 -7.59 -26.60
C THR A 334 -8.32 -6.58 -25.83
N ILE A 335 -7.81 -5.55 -26.51
CA ILE A 335 -7.05 -4.47 -25.87
C ILE A 335 -7.98 -3.65 -24.99
N ARG A 336 -9.17 -3.29 -25.51
CA ARG A 336 -10.19 -2.55 -24.76
C ARG A 336 -10.55 -3.26 -23.44
N PHE A 337 -10.78 -4.58 -23.46
CA PHE A 337 -11.01 -5.36 -22.24
C PHE A 337 -9.81 -5.34 -21.29
N SER A 338 -8.59 -5.42 -21.81
CA SER A 338 -7.38 -5.34 -21.00
C SER A 338 -7.23 -3.97 -20.32
N LEU A 339 -7.58 -2.89 -21.03
CA LEU A 339 -7.58 -1.52 -20.47
C LEU A 339 -8.66 -1.35 -19.39
N PHE A 340 -9.89 -1.83 -19.60
CA PHE A 340 -10.93 -1.82 -18.57
C PHE A 340 -10.53 -2.64 -17.33
N TYR A 341 -9.85 -3.77 -17.53
CA TYR A 341 -9.31 -4.55 -16.42
C TYR A 341 -8.24 -3.77 -15.65
N ALA A 342 -7.33 -3.07 -16.34
CA ALA A 342 -6.35 -2.20 -15.71
C ALA A 342 -7.00 -1.04 -14.92
N VAL A 343 -8.07 -0.43 -15.45
CA VAL A 343 -8.89 0.59 -14.76
C VAL A 343 -9.49 0.02 -13.48
N LEU A 344 -10.09 -1.18 -13.54
CA LEU A 344 -10.67 -1.83 -12.37
C LEU A 344 -9.62 -2.11 -11.29
N LEU A 345 -8.46 -2.64 -11.68
CA LEU A 345 -7.37 -2.93 -10.76
C LEU A 345 -6.80 -1.67 -10.09
N THR A 346 -6.54 -0.61 -10.87
CA THR A 346 -5.98 0.64 -10.34
C THR A 346 -6.98 1.38 -9.46
N THR A 347 -8.27 1.41 -9.84
CA THR A 347 -9.35 1.92 -8.98
C THR A 347 -9.43 1.14 -7.67
N SER A 348 -9.35 -0.18 -7.73
CA SER A 348 -9.36 -1.05 -6.55
C SER A 348 -8.14 -0.80 -5.64
N ALA A 349 -6.97 -0.52 -6.22
CA ALA A 349 -5.76 -0.19 -5.48
C ALA A 349 -5.86 1.17 -4.76
N ILE A 350 -6.34 2.21 -5.45
CA ILE A 350 -6.59 3.53 -4.83
C ILE A 350 -7.64 3.39 -3.72
N TYR A 351 -8.73 2.68 -4.00
CA TYR A 351 -9.78 2.41 -3.03
C TYR A 351 -9.23 1.70 -1.78
N PHE A 352 -8.47 0.63 -1.97
CA PHE A 352 -7.86 -0.12 -0.88
C PHE A 352 -6.93 0.77 -0.04
N LEU A 353 -6.12 1.61 -0.67
CA LEU A 353 -5.23 2.55 0.02
C LEU A 353 -6.01 3.56 0.88
N LEU A 354 -7.02 4.21 0.31
CA LEU A 354 -7.83 5.21 1.00
C LEU A 354 -8.68 4.58 2.12
N ASN A 355 -9.27 3.41 1.88
CA ASN A 355 -10.04 2.69 2.88
C ASN A 355 -9.16 2.19 4.04
N THR A 356 -7.91 1.82 3.75
CA THR A 356 -6.93 1.47 4.77
C THR A 356 -6.56 2.66 5.65
N ALA A 357 -6.42 3.86 5.05
CA ALA A 357 -6.18 5.09 5.80
C ALA A 357 -7.41 5.48 6.66
N SER A 358 -8.63 5.37 6.10
CA SER A 358 -9.87 5.70 6.81
C SER A 358 -10.16 4.74 7.95
N LEU A 359 -9.69 3.48 7.88
CA LEU A 359 -9.83 2.50 8.96
C LEU A 359 -9.24 3.00 10.28
N VAL A 360 -8.04 3.59 10.25
CA VAL A 360 -7.38 4.13 11.46
C VAL A 360 -8.18 5.30 12.04
N TYR A 361 -8.68 6.18 11.17
CA TYR A 361 -9.51 7.31 11.56
C TYR A 361 -10.83 6.85 12.21
N ASN A 362 -11.50 5.88 11.61
CA ASN A 362 -12.75 5.32 12.13
C ASN A 362 -12.53 4.64 13.50
N GLU A 363 -11.45 3.88 13.64
CA GLU A 363 -11.09 3.23 14.91
C GLU A 363 -10.74 4.27 16.00
N ALA A 364 -10.07 5.37 15.63
CA ALA A 364 -9.83 6.48 16.54
C ALA A 364 -11.14 7.15 16.99
N GLY A 365 -12.11 7.29 16.08
CA GLY A 365 -13.46 7.77 16.38
C GLY A 365 -14.23 6.86 17.34
N VAL A 366 -14.15 5.54 17.15
CA VAL A 366 -14.70 4.54 18.10
C VAL A 366 -14.03 4.67 19.46
N SER A 367 -12.70 4.80 19.48
CA SER A 367 -11.93 4.94 20.71
C SER A 367 -12.34 6.18 21.49
N ARG A 368 -12.56 7.31 20.81
CA ARG A 368 -13.12 8.53 21.42
C ARG A 368 -14.49 8.27 22.05
N LYS A 369 -15.41 7.57 21.36
CA LYS A 369 -16.74 7.26 21.90
C LYS A 369 -16.66 6.39 23.15
N VAL A 370 -15.79 5.36 23.15
CA VAL A 370 -15.56 4.49 24.32
C VAL A 370 -15.00 5.28 25.49
N LEU A 371 -14.00 6.12 25.24
CA LEU A 371 -13.39 7.00 26.24
C LEU A 371 -14.38 8.04 26.80
N ASN A 372 -15.25 8.61 25.97
CA ASN A 372 -16.28 9.54 26.41
C ASN A 372 -17.33 8.85 27.29
N LYS A 373 -17.78 7.64 26.94
CA LYS A 373 -18.69 6.86 27.78
C LYS A 373 -18.05 6.54 29.14
N PHE A 374 -16.79 6.13 29.12
CA PHE A 374 -16.02 5.92 30.34
C PHE A 374 -15.89 7.21 31.16
N TYR A 375 -15.59 8.35 30.51
CA TYR A 375 -15.52 9.65 31.18
C TYR A 375 -16.83 10.01 31.89
N ILE A 376 -17.99 9.88 31.21
CA ILE A 376 -19.30 10.18 31.79
C ILE A 376 -19.56 9.34 33.04
N SER A 377 -19.16 8.06 33.04
CA SER A 377 -19.30 7.21 34.22
C SER A 377 -18.36 7.60 35.37
N GLN A 378 -17.31 8.38 35.11
CA GLN A 378 -16.35 8.87 36.11
C GLN A 378 -16.64 10.26 36.66
N ILE A 379 -17.51 11.06 36.02
CA ILE A 379 -17.79 12.45 36.41
C ILE A 379 -18.16 12.57 37.89
N GLN A 380 -18.91 11.60 38.42
CA GLN A 380 -19.37 11.62 39.80
C GLN A 380 -18.28 11.26 40.83
N ASN A 381 -17.14 10.71 40.39
CA ASN A 381 -16.14 10.08 41.27
C ASN A 381 -14.79 10.81 41.34
N HIS A 382 -14.57 11.84 40.52
CA HIS A 382 -13.27 12.50 40.41
C HIS A 382 -13.39 14.03 40.33
N ASN A 383 -12.32 14.72 40.73
CA ASN A 383 -12.27 16.18 40.63
C ASN A 383 -12.42 16.63 39.16
N PRO A 384 -13.39 17.50 38.84
CA PRO A 384 -13.74 17.90 37.47
C PRO A 384 -12.54 18.46 36.69
N CYS A 385 -11.58 19.12 37.35
CA CYS A 385 -10.39 19.69 36.69
C CYS A 385 -9.44 18.61 36.13
N THR A 386 -9.29 17.48 36.82
CA THR A 386 -8.43 16.38 36.33
C THR A 386 -9.09 15.66 35.15
N LEU A 387 -10.41 15.52 35.23
CA LEU A 387 -11.22 14.86 34.20
C LEU A 387 -11.27 15.69 32.92
N TYR A 388 -11.51 16.99 33.03
CA TYR A 388 -11.59 17.92 31.90
C TYR A 388 -10.29 17.96 31.09
N ASN A 389 -9.13 18.00 31.75
CA ASN A 389 -7.82 17.96 31.10
C ASN A 389 -7.57 16.65 30.31
N ILE A 390 -8.12 15.53 30.79
CA ILE A 390 -8.05 14.24 30.10
C ILE A 390 -8.94 14.28 28.85
N LEU A 391 -10.16 14.79 28.97
CA LEU A 391 -11.10 14.89 27.85
C LEU A 391 -10.57 15.82 26.75
N LEU A 392 -10.07 17.01 27.11
CA LEU A 392 -9.40 17.92 26.18
C LEU A 392 -8.19 17.27 25.49
N THR A 393 -7.41 16.47 26.22
CA THR A 393 -6.30 15.74 25.61
C THR A 393 -6.82 14.70 24.61
N ILE A 394 -7.80 13.89 24.99
CA ILE A 394 -8.37 12.84 24.12
C ILE A 394 -9.01 13.46 22.87
N GLU A 395 -9.75 14.55 23.04
CA GLU A 395 -10.39 15.29 21.96
C GLU A 395 -9.37 15.95 21.04
N SER A 396 -8.37 16.64 21.60
CA SER A 396 -7.28 17.23 20.81
C SER A 396 -6.46 16.19 20.06
N GLN A 397 -6.23 14.99 20.63
CA GLN A 397 -5.45 13.94 19.97
C GLN A 397 -6.28 13.25 18.88
N SER A 398 -7.54 12.92 19.16
CA SER A 398 -8.42 12.22 18.21
C SER A 398 -8.75 13.06 16.98
N HIS A 399 -8.98 14.37 17.11
CA HIS A 399 -9.29 15.24 15.97
C HIS A 399 -8.07 15.67 15.15
N LYS A 400 -6.93 15.96 15.80
CA LYS A 400 -5.78 16.61 15.14
C LYS A 400 -4.63 15.66 14.77
N ARG A 401 -4.58 14.44 15.31
CA ARG A 401 -3.38 13.57 15.21
C ARG A 401 -3.63 12.12 14.83
N MET A 402 -4.87 11.63 14.83
CA MET A 402 -5.16 10.22 14.56
C MET A 402 -5.63 9.91 13.13
N GLY A 403 -5.34 10.79 12.18
CA GLY A 403 -5.58 10.56 10.75
C GLY A 403 -4.30 10.67 9.93
N PHE A 404 -4.25 9.96 8.80
CA PHE A 404 -3.29 10.25 7.74
C PHE A 404 -3.81 11.44 6.95
N TYR A 405 -3.07 12.55 6.95
CA TYR A 405 -3.50 13.80 6.33
C TYR A 405 -2.94 13.92 4.91
N PHE A 406 -3.83 14.14 3.96
CA PHE A 406 -3.49 14.50 2.59
C PHE A 406 -3.75 15.99 2.36
N LEU A 407 -2.66 16.74 2.08
CA LEU A 407 -2.68 18.10 1.56
C LEU A 407 -3.66 19.07 2.26
N CYS A 408 -3.69 19.14 3.60
CA CYS A 408 -4.50 20.08 4.42
C CYS A 408 -6.01 20.22 4.13
N MET A 409 -6.56 19.63 3.05
CA MET A 409 -7.91 19.89 2.51
C MET A 409 -8.80 18.64 2.47
N PHE A 410 -8.25 17.43 2.62
CA PHE A 410 -9.08 16.22 2.67
C PHE A 410 -8.78 15.40 3.92
N ILE A 411 -9.70 15.45 4.88
CA ILE A 411 -9.93 14.29 5.76
C ILE A 411 -10.47 13.21 4.84
N ILE A 412 -9.76 12.08 4.73
CA ILE A 412 -10.20 10.94 3.92
C ILE A 412 -11.44 10.33 4.60
N ASN A 413 -12.61 10.89 4.31
CA ASN A 413 -13.86 10.21 4.55
C ASN A 413 -14.14 9.38 3.30
N SER A 414 -13.91 8.06 3.40
CA SER A 414 -14.07 7.12 2.28
C SER A 414 -15.47 7.19 1.64
N SER A 415 -16.49 7.68 2.37
CA SER A 415 -17.84 7.88 1.83
C SER A 415 -17.89 8.94 0.72
N ARG A 416 -17.17 10.06 0.83
CA ARG A 416 -17.17 11.13 -0.19
C ARG A 416 -16.38 10.74 -1.43
N PHE A 417 -15.29 9.98 -1.25
CA PHE A 417 -14.61 9.37 -2.39
C PHE A 417 -15.52 8.37 -3.11
N PHE A 418 -16.33 7.62 -2.37
CA PHE A 418 -17.35 6.71 -2.94
C PHE A 418 -18.44 7.44 -3.72
N GLU A 419 -18.95 8.56 -3.21
CA GLU A 419 -19.93 9.38 -3.93
C GLU A 419 -19.36 9.84 -5.27
N ILE A 420 -18.11 10.32 -5.28
CA ILE A 420 -17.44 10.76 -6.51
C ILE A 420 -17.16 9.58 -7.44
N ALA A 421 -16.59 8.48 -6.94
CA ALA A 421 -16.26 7.31 -7.75
C ALA A 421 -17.51 6.59 -8.30
N ALA A 422 -18.57 6.48 -7.50
CA ALA A 422 -19.85 5.91 -7.93
C ALA A 422 -20.58 6.84 -8.91
N PHE A 423 -20.54 8.15 -8.69
CA PHE A 423 -21.05 9.12 -9.65
C PHE A 423 -20.31 9.02 -10.99
N ILE A 424 -18.99 8.95 -10.95
CA ILE A 424 -18.12 8.75 -12.10
C ILE A 424 -18.48 7.42 -12.80
N MET A 425 -18.60 6.31 -12.07
CA MET A 425 -18.92 4.99 -12.65
C MET A 425 -20.34 4.93 -13.23
N MET A 426 -21.34 5.52 -12.58
CA MET A 426 -22.71 5.60 -13.09
C MET A 426 -22.81 6.51 -14.32
N PHE A 427 -22.14 7.66 -14.29
CA PHE A 427 -22.01 8.53 -15.46
C PHE A 427 -21.36 7.79 -16.63
N PHE A 428 -20.33 6.98 -16.36
CA PHE A 428 -19.67 6.14 -17.36
C PHE A 428 -20.54 5.02 -17.90
N LEU A 429 -21.27 4.28 -17.07
CA LEU A 429 -22.22 3.25 -17.53
C LEU A 429 -23.27 3.86 -18.49
N LYS A 430 -23.70 5.09 -18.20
CA LYS A 430 -24.65 5.83 -19.03
C LYS A 430 -24.04 6.26 -20.37
N ILE A 431 -22.78 6.73 -20.38
CA ILE A 431 -22.04 7.02 -21.62
C ILE A 431 -21.85 5.77 -22.47
N VAL A 432 -21.48 4.64 -21.86
CA VAL A 432 -21.30 3.38 -22.57
C VAL A 432 -22.61 2.92 -23.21
N GLN A 433 -23.73 2.96 -22.48
CA GLN A 433 -25.06 2.68 -23.04
C GLN A 433 -25.35 3.57 -24.26
N LEU A 434 -25.11 4.88 -24.14
CA LEU A 434 -25.34 5.83 -25.24
C LEU A 434 -24.43 5.57 -26.46
N SER A 435 -23.17 5.18 -26.23
CA SER A 435 -22.23 4.86 -27.31
C SER A 435 -22.61 3.59 -28.06
N PHE A 436 -23.09 2.56 -27.36
CA PHE A 436 -23.60 1.34 -28.00
C PHE A 436 -24.89 1.60 -28.77
N THR A 437 -25.76 2.49 -28.28
CA THR A 437 -27.01 2.80 -28.98
C THR A 437 -26.76 3.53 -30.31
N LYS A 438 -25.69 4.35 -30.40
CA LYS A 438 -25.29 5.07 -31.62
C LYS A 438 -24.55 4.22 -32.67
N GLN A 439 -24.07 3.02 -32.32
CA GLN A 439 -23.44 2.09 -33.28
C GLN A 439 -24.43 1.05 -33.83
N LEU A 440 -25.61 0.94 -33.22
CA LEU A 440 -26.70 0.04 -33.63
C LEU A 440 -27.76 0.74 -34.51
N ILE A 441 -27.62 2.05 -34.72
CA ILE A 441 -28.37 2.89 -35.66
C ILE A 441 -27.38 3.29 -36.75
#